data_AF-A0A934KG46-F1
#
_entry.id   AF-A0A934KG46-F1
#
_cell.length_a   1.000
_cell.length_b   1.000
_cell.length_c   1.000
_cell.angle_alpha   90.00
_cell.angle_beta   90.00
_cell.angle_gamma   90.00
#
_symmetry.space_group_name_H-M   'P 1'
#
loop_
_entity.id
_entity.type
_entity.pdbx_description
1 polymer ?
#
loop_
_entity_poly.entity_id
_entity_poly.type
_entity_poly.pdbx_seq_one_letter_code
_entity_poly.pdbx_strand_id
1 'polypeptide(L)'
;MLGPRPPIVRSASTQAFVDSLLGDLAAGAYSPAAWFRFAWRSWRRSLEAARRQRRAALEVHLLHLALLTLGTPRWVIGSWLLAWSHVGLLGDQPRSLGVANLLTLLRANLPALRGSHRAWVASAALGSDLADGWIARAGSRETGFGAYADALADLTFWTWFAYRHEPSRLLRGLALSLWLTPAAALIVWYFGAARAIDVPRPQVTRLASAGFQLLLAARAWARWARSRRQATFEPSG
;
A
#
# COMPACT_ATOMS: atom_id res chain seq x y z
N MET A 1 17.99 15.38 -4.64
CA MET A 1 17.03 16.33 -4.04
C MET A 1 16.21 15.62 -2.96
N LEU A 2 16.53 15.85 -1.68
CA LEU A 2 15.82 15.30 -0.51
C LEU A 2 15.03 16.40 0.20
N GLY A 3 14.25 17.19 -0.54
CA GLY A 3 13.35 18.18 0.07
C GLY A 3 12.24 17.50 0.89
N PRO A 4 11.67 18.18 1.89
CA PRO A 4 10.46 17.72 2.57
C PRO A 4 9.34 17.54 1.54
N ARG A 5 8.73 16.34 1.49
CA ARG A 5 7.51 16.15 0.69
C ARG A 5 6.36 16.83 1.44
N PRO A 6 5.48 17.58 0.73
CA PRO A 6 4.30 18.13 1.37
C PRO A 6 3.42 17.00 1.96
N PRO A 7 2.64 17.31 3.01
CA PRO A 7 1.66 16.37 3.55
C PRO A 7 0.64 16.00 2.46
N ILE A 8 0.01 14.84 2.62
CA ILE A 8 -1.09 14.44 1.72
C ILE A 8 -2.29 15.33 2.06
N VAL A 9 -2.50 16.38 1.27
CA VAL A 9 -3.62 17.29 1.47
C VAL A 9 -4.89 16.64 0.92
N ARG A 10 -5.91 16.53 1.76
CA ARG A 10 -7.26 16.13 1.35
C ARG A 10 -8.06 17.34 0.95
N SER A 11 -9.07 17.15 0.10
CA SER A 11 -10.06 18.21 -0.11
C SER A 11 -10.85 18.46 1.17
N ALA A 12 -11.26 19.71 1.39
CA ALA A 12 -12.07 20.10 2.56
C ALA A 12 -13.35 19.27 2.68
N SER A 13 -13.99 18.94 1.55
CA SER A 13 -15.19 18.09 1.51
C SER A 13 -14.91 16.64 1.93
N THR A 14 -13.74 16.10 1.60
CA THR A 14 -13.32 14.76 2.05
C THR A 14 -13.01 14.77 3.53
N GLN A 15 -12.34 15.81 4.01
CA GLN A 15 -12.03 15.97 5.44
C GLN A 15 -13.30 16.07 6.28
N ALA A 16 -14.22 16.97 5.93
CA ALA A 16 -15.49 17.13 6.63
C ALA A 16 -16.33 15.83 6.64
N PHE A 17 -16.30 15.05 5.56
CA PHE A 17 -16.97 13.75 5.51
C PHE A 17 -16.35 12.73 6.48
N VAL A 18 -15.01 12.63 6.51
CA VAL A 18 -14.31 11.72 7.42
C VAL A 18 -14.51 12.14 8.88
N ASP A 19 -14.46 13.44 9.17
CA ASP A 19 -14.73 13.99 10.50
C ASP A 19 -16.15 13.65 10.96
N SER A 20 -17.16 13.83 10.10
CA SER A 20 -18.54 13.42 10.39
C SER A 20 -18.65 11.93 10.66
N LEU A 21 -18.02 11.08 9.83
CA LEU A 21 -18.08 9.62 10.03
C LEU A 21 -17.46 9.18 11.36
N LEU A 22 -16.31 9.74 11.71
CA LEU A 22 -15.59 9.39 12.94
C LEU A 22 -16.31 9.97 14.17
N GLY A 23 -16.84 11.19 14.07
CA GLY A 23 -17.68 11.80 15.10
C GLY A 23 -18.92 10.97 15.40
N ASP A 24 -19.63 10.50 14.37
CA ASP A 24 -20.82 9.67 14.54
C ASP A 24 -20.49 8.28 15.13
N LEU A 25 -19.34 7.72 14.77
CA LEU A 25 -18.87 6.45 15.32
C LEU A 25 -18.54 6.59 16.82
N ALA A 26 -17.87 7.69 17.19
CA ALA A 26 -17.53 8.01 18.57
C ALA A 26 -18.79 8.33 19.41
N ALA A 27 -19.73 9.11 18.87
CA ALA A 27 -21.00 9.42 19.52
C ALA A 27 -21.86 8.17 19.75
N GLY A 28 -21.76 7.17 18.86
CA GLY A 28 -22.36 5.85 19.03
C GLY A 28 -21.58 4.90 19.95
N ALA A 29 -20.60 5.42 20.71
CA ALA A 29 -19.71 4.70 21.63
C ALA A 29 -19.07 3.45 21.01
N TYR A 30 -18.75 3.48 19.72
CA TYR A 30 -18.19 2.34 18.99
C TYR A 30 -19.05 1.06 19.06
N SER A 31 -20.36 1.19 19.29
CA SER A 31 -21.28 0.06 19.29
C SER A 31 -21.32 -0.65 17.93
N PRO A 32 -21.72 -1.95 17.87
CA PRO A 32 -21.83 -2.67 16.60
C PRO A 32 -22.73 -1.97 15.57
N ALA A 33 -23.82 -1.34 16.02
CA ALA A 33 -24.70 -0.57 15.16
C ALA A 33 -24.02 0.70 14.60
N ALA A 34 -23.18 1.37 15.40
CA ALA A 34 -22.40 2.52 14.95
C ALA A 34 -21.36 2.09 13.90
N TRP A 35 -20.68 0.96 14.10
CA TRP A 35 -19.78 0.37 13.12
C TRP A 35 -20.49 0.01 11.81
N PHE A 36 -21.68 -0.59 11.88
CA PHE A 36 -22.46 -0.89 10.68
C PHE A 36 -22.81 0.39 9.90
N ARG A 37 -23.29 1.45 10.59
CA ARG A 37 -23.57 2.74 9.96
C ARG A 37 -22.31 3.36 9.34
N PHE A 38 -21.19 3.32 10.05
CA PHE A 38 -19.89 3.79 9.57
C PHE A 38 -19.49 3.06 8.28
N ALA A 39 -19.52 1.73 8.29
CA ALA A 39 -19.17 0.90 7.14
C ALA A 39 -20.10 1.15 5.95
N TRP A 40 -21.41 1.21 6.19
CA TRP A 40 -22.40 1.46 5.15
C TRP A 40 -22.24 2.83 4.49
N ARG A 41 -22.07 3.89 5.29
CA ARG A 41 -21.86 5.24 4.75
C ARG A 41 -20.54 5.37 4.01
N SER A 42 -19.48 4.75 4.53
CA SER A 42 -18.17 4.69 3.84
C SER A 42 -18.30 3.98 2.50
N TRP A 43 -18.95 2.82 2.48
CA TRP A 43 -19.21 2.05 1.25
C TRP A 43 -20.01 2.85 0.22
N ARG A 44 -21.11 3.49 0.64
CA ARG A 44 -21.92 4.35 -0.24
C ARG A 44 -21.08 5.48 -0.85
N ARG A 45 -20.25 6.14 -0.03
CA ARG A 45 -19.36 7.20 -0.51
C ARG A 45 -18.33 6.68 -1.52
N SER A 46 -17.74 5.50 -1.26
CA SER A 46 -16.83 4.85 -2.20
C SER A 46 -17.52 4.49 -3.52
N LEU A 47 -18.78 4.02 -3.48
CA LEU A 47 -19.55 3.76 -4.70
C LEU A 47 -19.83 5.04 -5.50
N GLU A 48 -20.23 6.13 -4.84
CA GLU A 48 -20.40 7.43 -5.50
C GLU A 48 -19.09 7.93 -6.12
N ALA A 49 -17.98 7.79 -5.41
CA ALA A 49 -16.67 8.13 -5.91
C ALA A 49 -16.26 7.27 -7.11
N ALA A 50 -16.47 5.94 -7.07
CA ALA A 50 -16.20 5.05 -8.18
C ALA A 50 -17.08 5.38 -9.40
N ARG A 51 -18.35 5.77 -9.19
CA ARG A 51 -19.23 6.23 -10.27
C ARG A 51 -18.81 7.56 -10.90
N ARG A 52 -18.14 8.43 -10.15
CA ARG A 52 -17.51 9.65 -10.71
C ARG A 52 -16.23 9.31 -11.45
N GLN A 53 -15.44 8.40 -10.90
CA GLN A 53 -14.15 7.95 -11.44
C GLN A 53 -14.28 6.65 -12.26
N ARG A 54 -15.29 6.56 -13.14
CA ARG A 54 -15.66 5.29 -13.82
C ARG A 54 -14.50 4.63 -14.53
N ARG A 55 -13.68 5.45 -15.22
CA ARG A 55 -12.51 4.97 -15.96
C ARG A 55 -11.47 4.35 -15.03
N ALA A 56 -11.04 5.06 -13.99
CA ALA A 56 -10.09 4.50 -13.02
C ALA A 56 -10.65 3.27 -12.28
N ALA A 57 -11.94 3.28 -11.93
CA ALA A 57 -12.59 2.14 -11.32
C ALA A 57 -12.56 0.90 -12.23
N LEU A 58 -12.84 1.07 -13.53
CA LEU A 58 -12.71 0.00 -14.53
C LEU A 58 -11.26 -0.47 -14.67
N GLU A 59 -10.29 0.44 -14.74
CA GLU A 59 -8.86 0.10 -14.79
C GLU A 59 -8.42 -0.72 -13.56
N VAL A 60 -8.86 -0.34 -12.35
CA VAL A 60 -8.65 -1.12 -11.12
C VAL A 60 -9.28 -2.50 -11.23
N HIS A 61 -10.51 -2.60 -11.72
CA HIS A 61 -11.21 -3.88 -11.85
C HIS A 61 -10.51 -4.82 -12.85
N LEU A 62 -10.18 -4.32 -14.04
CA LEU A 62 -9.48 -5.09 -15.07
C LEU A 62 -8.10 -5.56 -14.60
N LEU A 63 -7.35 -4.70 -13.92
CA LEU A 63 -6.06 -5.08 -13.34
C LEU A 63 -6.20 -6.26 -12.38
N HIS A 64 -7.17 -6.21 -11.47
CA HIS A 64 -7.33 -7.26 -10.46
C HIS A 64 -7.90 -8.55 -11.06
N LEU A 65 -8.75 -8.48 -12.10
CA LEU A 65 -9.17 -9.67 -12.86
C LEU A 65 -7.96 -10.37 -13.51
N ALA A 66 -7.04 -9.60 -14.11
CA ALA A 66 -5.81 -10.17 -14.65
C ALA A 66 -4.96 -10.81 -13.53
N LEU A 67 -4.81 -10.14 -12.38
CA LEU A 67 -4.04 -10.68 -11.24
C LEU A 67 -4.68 -11.94 -10.62
N LEU A 68 -6.01 -12.06 -10.63
CA LEU A 68 -6.71 -13.27 -10.17
C LEU A 68 -6.32 -14.50 -10.98
N THR A 69 -6.06 -14.36 -12.27
CA THR A 69 -5.59 -15.49 -13.11
C THR A 69 -4.14 -15.90 -12.83
N LEU A 70 -3.35 -15.02 -12.22
CA LEU A 70 -1.90 -15.19 -12.03
C LEU A 70 -1.50 -15.56 -10.59
N GLY A 71 -2.43 -15.49 -9.63
CA GLY A 71 -2.07 -15.51 -8.22
C GLY A 71 -3.10 -16.10 -7.25
N THR A 72 -2.93 -15.79 -5.97
CA THR A 72 -3.83 -16.26 -4.91
C THR A 72 -5.05 -15.34 -4.77
N PRO A 73 -6.28 -15.88 -4.84
CA PRO A 73 -7.48 -15.06 -4.93
C PRO A 73 -7.72 -14.21 -3.68
N ARG A 74 -7.42 -14.75 -2.49
CA ARG A 74 -7.63 -14.03 -1.21
C ARG A 74 -6.86 -12.71 -1.15
N TRP A 75 -5.60 -12.70 -1.57
CA TRP A 75 -4.76 -11.49 -1.57
C TRP A 75 -5.27 -10.47 -2.58
N VAL A 76 -5.55 -10.92 -3.81
CA VAL A 76 -5.99 -10.05 -4.90
C VAL A 76 -7.35 -9.43 -4.60
N ILE A 77 -8.29 -10.19 -4.01
CA ILE A 77 -9.60 -9.64 -3.58
C ILE A 77 -9.42 -8.57 -2.50
N GLY A 78 -8.56 -8.80 -1.51
CA GLY A 78 -8.26 -7.81 -0.48
C GLY A 78 -7.68 -6.52 -1.07
N SER A 79 -6.69 -6.64 -1.95
CA SER A 79 -6.10 -5.51 -2.67
C SER A 79 -7.13 -4.79 -3.55
N TRP A 80 -8.00 -5.53 -4.23
CA TRP A 80 -9.06 -4.99 -5.07
C TRP A 80 -10.04 -4.15 -4.25
N LEU A 81 -10.53 -4.66 -3.12
CA LEU A 81 -11.45 -3.93 -2.23
C LEU A 81 -10.81 -2.64 -1.68
N LEU A 82 -9.52 -2.70 -1.30
CA LEU A 82 -8.78 -1.52 -0.84
C LEU A 82 -8.63 -0.49 -1.96
N ALA A 83 -8.19 -0.90 -3.15
CA ALA A 83 -8.03 0.01 -4.29
C ALA A 83 -9.38 0.63 -4.68
N TRP A 84 -10.42 -0.18 -4.82
CA TRP A 84 -11.77 0.24 -5.20
C TRP A 84 -12.37 1.26 -4.22
N SER A 85 -12.26 0.99 -2.91
CA SER A 85 -12.78 1.90 -1.87
C SER A 85 -12.08 3.26 -1.85
N HIS A 86 -10.86 3.34 -2.36
CA HIS A 86 -10.02 4.55 -2.33
C HIS A 86 -9.98 5.32 -3.65
N VAL A 87 -10.59 4.84 -4.75
CA VAL A 87 -10.56 5.50 -6.08
C VAL A 87 -10.97 6.99 -6.02
N GLY A 88 -11.84 7.37 -5.07
CA GLY A 88 -12.23 8.77 -4.85
C GLY A 88 -11.09 9.73 -4.51
N LEU A 89 -9.96 9.21 -4.04
CA LEU A 89 -8.76 10.00 -3.74
C LEU A 89 -8.00 10.46 -5.00
N LEU A 90 -8.47 10.10 -6.19
CA LEU A 90 -7.99 10.69 -7.45
C LEU A 90 -8.45 12.15 -7.63
N GLY A 91 -9.39 12.61 -6.80
CA GLY A 91 -9.93 13.97 -6.80
C GLY A 91 -11.33 14.04 -7.40
N ASP A 92 -11.80 15.26 -7.64
CA ASP A 92 -13.18 15.52 -8.07
C ASP A 92 -13.37 15.42 -9.58
N GLN A 93 -12.29 15.57 -10.36
CA GLN A 93 -12.33 15.46 -11.82
C GLN A 93 -12.16 13.99 -12.27
N PRO A 94 -12.98 13.49 -13.21
CA PRO A 94 -12.82 12.15 -13.75
C PRO A 94 -11.45 11.96 -14.41
N ARG A 95 -10.69 10.95 -13.98
CA ARG A 95 -9.36 10.65 -14.51
C ARG A 95 -9.14 9.14 -14.66
N SER A 96 -8.15 8.78 -15.46
CA SER A 96 -7.55 7.44 -15.43
C SER A 96 -6.72 7.27 -14.17
N LEU A 97 -6.48 6.02 -13.77
CA LEU A 97 -5.58 5.68 -12.68
C LEU A 97 -4.14 6.17 -12.98
N GLY A 98 -3.69 6.01 -14.22
CA GLY A 98 -2.36 6.38 -14.68
C GLY A 98 -1.28 5.36 -14.33
N VAL A 99 -0.14 5.44 -15.04
CA VAL A 99 0.92 4.42 -14.99
C VAL A 99 1.55 4.27 -13.61
N ALA A 100 1.80 5.38 -12.90
CA ALA A 100 2.41 5.33 -11.57
C ALA A 100 1.56 4.51 -10.59
N ASN A 101 0.26 4.82 -10.51
CA ASN A 101 -0.68 4.09 -9.65
C ASN A 101 -0.87 2.63 -10.07
N LEU A 102 -0.82 2.31 -11.38
CA LEU A 102 -0.83 0.92 -11.86
C LEU A 102 0.39 0.15 -11.35
N LEU A 103 1.60 0.73 -11.42
CA LEU A 103 2.82 0.13 -10.90
C LEU A 103 2.75 -0.10 -9.39
N THR A 104 2.22 0.87 -8.64
CA THR A 104 2.01 0.72 -7.20
C THR A 104 1.06 -0.44 -6.87
N LEU A 105 -0.05 -0.58 -7.59
CA LEU A 105 -0.99 -1.70 -7.39
C LEU A 105 -0.40 -3.05 -7.79
N LEU A 106 0.40 -3.09 -8.87
CA LEU A 106 1.13 -4.29 -9.26
C LEU A 106 2.13 -4.72 -8.17
N ARG A 107 2.90 -3.75 -7.64
CA ARG A 107 3.83 -3.97 -6.51
C ARG A 107 3.12 -4.57 -5.30
N ALA A 108 1.98 -3.98 -4.91
CA ALA A 108 1.19 -4.45 -3.78
C ALA A 108 0.68 -5.90 -3.95
N ASN A 109 0.56 -6.38 -5.20
CA ASN A 109 0.09 -7.72 -5.53
C ASN A 109 1.19 -8.72 -5.87
N LEU A 110 2.47 -8.31 -5.87
CA LEU A 110 3.60 -9.25 -6.02
C LEU A 110 3.52 -10.48 -5.10
N PRO A 111 3.06 -10.37 -3.82
CA PRO A 111 2.94 -11.54 -2.94
C PRO A 111 1.94 -12.58 -3.45
N ALA A 112 0.93 -12.15 -4.22
CA ALA A 112 -0.09 -13.03 -4.76
C ALA A 112 0.42 -13.88 -5.93
N LEU A 113 1.43 -13.43 -6.68
CA LEU A 113 1.87 -14.06 -7.91
C LEU A 113 2.54 -15.42 -7.68
N ARG A 114 2.33 -16.35 -8.61
CA ARG A 114 3.06 -17.62 -8.64
C ARG A 114 4.57 -17.36 -8.72
N GLY A 115 5.35 -17.98 -7.83
CA GLY A 115 6.79 -17.77 -7.75
C GLY A 115 7.22 -16.56 -6.91
N SER A 116 6.31 -16.00 -6.09
CA SER A 116 6.60 -14.92 -5.13
C SER A 116 7.72 -15.26 -4.13
N HIS A 117 8.14 -16.52 -4.03
CA HIS A 117 9.25 -16.96 -3.18
C HIS A 117 10.66 -16.64 -3.70
N ARG A 118 10.78 -16.11 -4.92
CA ARG A 118 12.09 -15.87 -5.56
C ARG A 118 12.70 -14.55 -5.11
N ALA A 119 14.03 -14.48 -5.08
CA ALA A 119 14.78 -13.28 -4.66
C ALA A 119 14.50 -12.04 -5.53
N TRP A 120 14.17 -12.23 -6.81
CA TRP A 120 13.87 -11.13 -7.74
C TRP A 120 12.66 -10.28 -7.30
N VAL A 121 11.75 -10.84 -6.49
CA VAL A 121 10.50 -10.18 -6.08
C VAL A 121 10.78 -8.91 -5.27
N ALA A 122 11.79 -8.93 -4.39
CA ALA A 122 12.21 -7.74 -3.64
C ALA A 122 12.77 -6.65 -4.56
N SER A 123 13.52 -7.04 -5.59
CA SER A 123 14.06 -6.09 -6.58
C SER A 123 12.99 -5.54 -7.50
N ALA A 124 12.01 -6.35 -7.91
CA ALA A 124 10.86 -5.88 -8.67
C ALA A 124 10.07 -4.85 -7.86
N ALA A 125 9.83 -5.11 -6.57
CA ALA A 125 9.18 -4.14 -5.69
C ALA A 125 9.96 -2.83 -5.60
N LEU A 126 11.25 -2.87 -5.26
CA LEU A 126 12.12 -1.69 -5.24
C LEU A 126 12.12 -0.93 -6.57
N GLY A 127 12.27 -1.64 -7.68
CA GLY A 127 12.30 -1.05 -9.01
C GLY A 127 10.98 -0.34 -9.34
N SER A 128 9.85 -0.97 -9.02
CA SER A 128 8.53 -0.39 -9.24
C SER A 128 8.25 0.84 -8.36
N ASP A 129 8.73 0.87 -7.11
CA ASP A 129 8.65 2.05 -6.21
C ASP A 129 9.43 3.24 -6.76
N LEU A 130 10.66 3.01 -7.23
CA LEU A 130 11.47 4.07 -7.82
C LEU A 130 10.84 4.59 -9.11
N ALA A 131 10.34 3.67 -9.95
CA ALA A 131 9.71 4.00 -11.21
C ALA A 131 8.39 4.76 -11.03
N ASP A 132 7.50 4.32 -10.13
CA ASP A 132 6.22 4.99 -9.89
C ASP A 132 6.44 6.42 -9.37
N GLY A 133 7.37 6.61 -8.45
CA GLY A 133 7.72 7.92 -7.90
C GLY A 133 8.36 8.82 -8.95
N TRP A 134 9.22 8.29 -9.81
CA TRP A 134 9.81 9.06 -10.90
C TRP A 134 8.75 9.51 -11.91
N ILE A 135 7.87 8.59 -12.36
CA ILE A 135 6.78 8.89 -13.30
C ILE A 135 5.82 9.92 -12.71
N ALA A 136 5.45 9.79 -11.43
CA ALA A 136 4.55 10.72 -10.77
C ALA A 136 5.11 12.15 -10.75
N ARG A 137 6.40 12.30 -10.45
CA ARG A 137 7.10 13.60 -10.40
C ARG A 137 7.33 14.19 -11.78
N ALA A 138 7.74 13.37 -12.75
CA ALA A 138 8.01 13.84 -14.11
C ALA A 138 6.76 14.41 -14.79
N GLY A 139 5.56 13.93 -14.44
CA GLY A 139 4.30 14.39 -15.02
C GLY A 139 3.50 15.40 -14.18
N SER A 140 3.98 15.80 -12.99
CA SER A 140 3.17 16.54 -11.99
C SER A 140 1.81 15.86 -11.71
N ARG A 141 1.78 14.52 -11.67
CA ARG A 141 0.56 13.70 -11.52
C ARG A 141 0.43 13.08 -10.13
N GLU A 142 0.94 13.74 -9.11
CA GLU A 142 0.74 13.28 -7.73
C GLU A 142 -0.76 13.36 -7.39
N THR A 143 -1.28 12.27 -6.83
CA THR A 143 -2.69 12.16 -6.43
C THR A 143 -2.77 11.68 -4.99
N GLY A 144 -3.85 12.05 -4.30
CA GLY A 144 -4.14 11.49 -2.97
C GLY A 144 -4.19 9.96 -3.02
N PHE A 145 -4.79 9.39 -4.07
CA PHE A 145 -4.83 7.95 -4.29
C PHE A 145 -3.43 7.34 -4.29
N GLY A 146 -2.53 7.83 -5.15
CA GLY A 146 -1.17 7.30 -5.26
C GLY A 146 -0.41 7.43 -3.95
N ALA A 147 -0.57 8.55 -3.26
CA ALA A 147 0.07 8.79 -1.98
C ALA A 147 -0.35 7.81 -0.87
N TYR A 148 -1.61 7.38 -0.86
CA TYR A 148 -2.12 6.34 0.06
C TYR A 148 -1.78 4.92 -0.42
N ALA A 149 -1.94 4.65 -1.71
CA ALA A 149 -1.67 3.36 -2.31
C ALA A 149 -0.20 2.98 -2.16
N ASP A 150 0.73 3.93 -2.31
CA ASP A 150 2.17 3.76 -2.15
C ASP A 150 2.50 3.32 -0.71
N ALA A 151 2.01 4.07 0.28
CA ALA A 151 2.22 3.73 1.69
C ALA A 151 1.63 2.36 2.06
N LEU A 152 0.44 2.02 1.55
CA LEU A 152 -0.17 0.71 1.76
C LEU A 152 0.56 -0.41 1.02
N ALA A 153 1.06 -0.16 -0.19
CA ALA A 153 1.84 -1.11 -0.95
C ALA A 153 3.13 -1.46 -0.20
N ASP A 154 3.84 -0.46 0.30
CA ASP A 154 5.04 -0.64 1.10
C ASP A 154 4.76 -1.38 2.41
N LEU A 155 3.74 -0.93 3.16
CA LEU A 155 3.30 -1.58 4.39
C LEU A 155 3.02 -3.06 4.14
N THR A 156 2.21 -3.38 3.13
CA THR A 156 1.74 -4.74 2.90
C THR A 156 2.84 -5.62 2.34
N PHE A 157 3.57 -5.16 1.32
CA PHE A 157 4.61 -5.93 0.65
C PHE A 157 5.78 -6.20 1.59
N TRP A 158 6.32 -5.17 2.25
CA TRP A 158 7.55 -5.33 3.02
C TRP A 158 7.33 -6.04 4.36
N THR A 159 6.15 -5.88 4.98
CA THR A 159 5.81 -6.70 6.16
C THR A 159 5.68 -8.18 5.79
N TRP A 160 4.98 -8.50 4.71
CA TRP A 160 4.91 -9.86 4.18
C TRP A 160 6.30 -10.41 3.84
N PHE A 161 7.11 -9.63 3.13
CA PHE A 161 8.43 -10.05 2.69
C PHE A 161 9.36 -10.31 3.87
N ALA A 162 9.44 -9.37 4.82
CA ALA A 162 10.24 -9.54 6.03
C ALA A 162 9.75 -10.75 6.85
N TYR A 163 8.44 -10.91 7.03
CA TYR A 163 7.87 -12.02 7.78
C TYR A 163 8.21 -13.38 7.16
N ARG A 164 8.05 -13.49 5.83
CA ARG A 164 8.17 -14.76 5.10
C ARG A 164 9.61 -15.12 4.74
N HIS A 165 10.45 -14.13 4.47
CA HIS A 165 11.76 -14.35 3.85
C HIS A 165 12.96 -13.95 4.70
N GLU A 166 12.81 -13.18 5.78
CA GLU A 166 13.95 -12.80 6.63
C GLU A 166 14.17 -13.81 7.78
N PRO A 167 15.30 -14.55 7.78
CA PRO A 167 15.59 -15.53 8.82
C PRO A 167 16.01 -14.89 10.15
N SER A 168 16.58 -13.68 10.15
CA SER A 168 16.97 -13.00 11.39
C SER A 168 15.73 -12.49 12.12
N ARG A 169 15.45 -13.06 13.30
CA ARG A 169 14.30 -12.66 14.14
C ARG A 169 14.36 -11.19 14.52
N LEU A 170 15.55 -10.67 14.81
CA LEU A 170 15.77 -9.27 15.14
C LEU A 170 15.45 -8.37 13.94
N LEU A 171 16.05 -8.62 12.77
CA LEU A 171 15.78 -7.79 11.58
C LEU A 171 14.32 -7.87 11.15
N ARG A 172 13.71 -9.06 11.23
CA ARG A 172 12.28 -9.23 10.98
C ARG A 172 11.43 -8.43 11.95
N GLY A 173 11.74 -8.45 13.25
CA GLY A 173 11.05 -7.64 14.26
C GLY A 173 11.17 -6.14 13.98
N LEU A 174 12.39 -5.66 13.71
CA LEU A 174 12.64 -4.24 13.38
C LEU A 174 11.90 -3.81 12.11
N ALA A 175 11.95 -4.62 11.06
CA ALA A 175 11.23 -4.41 9.82
C ALA A 175 9.70 -4.32 10.04
N LEU A 176 9.13 -5.30 10.74
CA LEU A 176 7.70 -5.29 11.05
C LEU A 176 7.30 -4.05 11.87
N SER A 177 8.05 -3.70 12.91
CA SER A 177 7.80 -2.51 13.72
C SER A 177 7.90 -1.23 12.89
N LEU A 178 8.88 -1.12 11.99
CA LEU A 178 9.08 0.08 11.18
C LEU A 178 7.85 0.42 10.31
N TRP A 179 7.17 -0.57 9.76
CA TRP A 179 5.99 -0.35 8.93
C TRP A 179 4.66 -0.42 9.71
N LEU A 180 4.51 -1.35 10.65
CA LEU A 180 3.27 -1.51 11.41
C LEU A 180 3.07 -0.43 12.46
N THR A 181 4.12 0.05 13.13
CA THR A 181 3.98 1.04 14.21
C THR A 181 3.40 2.36 13.71
N PRO A 182 3.89 3.00 12.62
CA PRO A 182 3.28 4.22 12.11
C PRO A 182 1.83 4.03 11.67
N ALA A 183 1.51 2.88 11.05
CA ALA A 183 0.16 2.56 10.62
C ALA A 183 -0.79 2.40 11.82
N ALA A 184 -0.36 1.66 12.85
CA ALA A 184 -1.12 1.46 14.07
C ALA A 184 -1.32 2.78 14.83
N ALA A 185 -0.27 3.60 14.96
CA ALA A 185 -0.36 4.91 15.59
C ALA A 185 -1.36 5.82 14.85
N LEU A 186 -1.33 5.81 13.50
CA LEU A 186 -2.29 6.56 12.70
C LEU A 186 -3.73 6.10 12.95
N ILE A 187 -3.97 4.79 12.95
CA ILE A 187 -5.30 4.22 13.23
C ILE A 187 -5.77 4.65 14.63
N VAL A 188 -4.95 4.46 15.65
CA VAL A 188 -5.26 4.83 17.04
C VAL A 188 -5.59 6.32 17.14
N TRP A 189 -4.81 7.19 16.50
CA TRP A 189 -5.07 8.63 16.52
C TRP A 189 -6.36 9.01 15.78
N TYR A 190 -6.66 8.41 14.63
CA TYR A 190 -7.89 8.69 13.88
C TYR A 190 -9.15 8.39 14.69
N PHE A 191 -9.20 7.19 15.26
CA PHE A 191 -10.34 6.78 16.06
C PHE A 191 -10.35 7.49 17.41
N GLY A 192 -9.20 7.58 18.10
CA GLY A 192 -9.09 8.25 19.40
C GLY A 192 -9.46 9.73 19.37
N ALA A 193 -9.10 10.45 18.31
CA ALA A 193 -9.45 11.87 18.15
C ALA A 193 -10.82 12.11 17.51
N ALA A 194 -11.49 11.04 17.03
CA ALA A 194 -12.75 11.09 16.29
C ALA A 194 -12.76 12.10 15.12
N ARG A 195 -11.60 12.30 14.49
CA ARG A 195 -11.42 13.23 13.36
C ARG A 195 -10.29 12.78 12.44
N ALA A 196 -10.34 13.24 11.20
CA ALA A 196 -9.25 13.11 10.24
C ALA A 196 -8.01 13.83 10.76
N ILE A 197 -6.87 13.17 10.65
CA ILE A 197 -5.56 13.72 11.03
C ILE A 197 -4.66 13.71 9.82
N ASP A 198 -4.05 14.85 9.50
CA ASP A 198 -3.07 14.89 8.43
C ASP A 198 -1.88 14.02 8.79
N VAL A 199 -1.52 13.11 7.88
CA VAL A 199 -0.48 12.13 8.13
C VAL A 199 0.87 12.83 8.04
N PRO A 200 1.63 12.98 9.15
CA PRO A 200 2.98 13.50 9.06
C PRO A 200 3.82 12.52 8.25
N ARG A 201 4.69 13.04 7.38
CA ARG A 201 5.64 12.26 6.59
C ARG A 201 7.07 12.51 7.10
N PRO A 202 7.42 11.98 8.30
CA PRO A 202 8.73 12.22 8.89
C PRO A 202 9.83 11.67 7.97
N GLN A 203 10.83 12.51 7.69
CA GLN A 203 11.94 12.15 6.80
C GLN A 203 12.73 10.96 7.35
N VAL A 204 12.86 10.86 8.67
CA VAL A 204 13.57 9.77 9.35
C VAL A 204 12.93 8.41 9.03
N THR A 205 11.62 8.27 9.18
CA THR A 205 10.90 7.02 8.85
C THR A 205 11.04 6.67 7.37
N ARG A 206 11.04 7.68 6.48
CA ARG A 206 11.23 7.45 5.04
C ARG A 206 12.62 6.90 4.74
N LEU A 207 13.67 7.51 5.30
CA LEU A 207 15.05 7.08 5.10
C LEU A 207 15.29 5.70 5.72
N ALA A 208 14.76 5.45 6.92
CA ALA A 208 14.81 4.15 7.56
C ALA A 208 14.11 3.07 6.71
N SER A 209 12.90 3.38 6.19
CA SER A 209 12.18 2.48 5.27
C SER A 209 13.04 2.14 4.06
N ALA A 210 13.53 3.14 3.33
CA ALA A 210 14.38 2.93 2.15
C ALA A 210 15.62 2.08 2.46
N GLY A 211 16.30 2.34 3.58
CA GLY A 211 17.45 1.55 4.04
C GLY A 211 17.08 0.09 4.30
N PHE A 212 15.95 -0.17 4.97
CA PHE A 212 15.45 -1.52 5.22
C PHE A 212 15.05 -2.25 3.94
N GLN A 213 14.40 -1.57 3.00
CA GLN A 213 14.02 -2.15 1.71
C GLN A 213 15.27 -2.62 0.93
N LEU A 214 16.30 -1.78 0.85
CA LEU A 214 17.59 -2.12 0.23
C LEU A 214 18.28 -3.29 0.95
N LEU A 215 18.33 -3.25 2.28
CA LEU A 215 18.93 -4.30 3.09
C LEU A 215 18.23 -5.65 2.87
N LEU A 216 16.90 -5.68 2.92
CA LEU A 216 16.12 -6.91 2.74
C LEU A 216 16.29 -7.48 1.32
N ALA A 217 16.30 -6.62 0.30
CA ALA A 217 16.53 -7.05 -1.07
C ALA A 217 17.95 -7.62 -1.26
N ALA A 218 18.98 -6.94 -0.77
CA ALA A 218 20.38 -7.40 -0.85
C ALA A 218 20.56 -8.76 -0.16
N ARG A 219 19.95 -8.94 1.02
CA ARG A 219 19.98 -10.21 1.76
C ARG A 219 19.26 -11.33 1.01
N ALA A 220 18.14 -11.04 0.35
CA ALA A 220 17.42 -12.01 -0.47
C ALA A 220 18.30 -12.53 -1.63
N TRP A 221 18.99 -11.63 -2.32
CA TRP A 221 19.95 -11.99 -3.36
C TRP A 221 21.14 -12.79 -2.84
N ALA A 222 21.74 -12.37 -1.73
CA ALA A 222 22.86 -13.09 -1.12
C ALA A 222 22.47 -14.52 -0.70
N ARG A 223 21.23 -14.74 -0.26
CA ARG A 223 20.71 -16.09 0.01
C ARG A 223 20.54 -16.91 -1.27
N TRP A 224 19.92 -16.32 -2.30
CA TRP A 224 19.71 -17.00 -3.57
C TRP A 224 21.02 -17.37 -4.28
N ALA A 225 22.02 -16.49 -4.24
CA ALA A 225 23.34 -16.75 -4.80
C ALA A 225 24.02 -17.92 -4.08
N ARG A 226 23.89 -18.01 -2.74
CA ARG A 226 24.42 -19.14 -1.97
C ARG A 226 23.72 -20.46 -2.28
N SER A 227 22.39 -20.48 -2.36
CA SER A 227 21.65 -21.70 -2.70
C SER A 227 21.96 -22.18 -4.13
N ARG A 228 22.16 -21.26 -5.08
CA ARG A 228 22.55 -21.61 -6.46
C ARG A 228 23.93 -22.26 -6.51
N ARG A 229 24.91 -21.76 -5.74
CA ARG A 229 26.25 -22.37 -5.67
C ARG A 229 26.21 -23.77 -5.07
N GLN A 230 25.43 -23.99 -4.02
CA GLN A 230 25.32 -25.33 -3.41
C GLN A 230 24.73 -26.35 -4.39
N ALA A 231 23.71 -25.98 -5.16
CA ALA A 231 23.08 -26.87 -6.15
C ALA A 231 24.01 -27.26 -7.32
N THR A 232 25.04 -26.46 -7.63
CA THR A 232 26.02 -26.78 -8.69
C THR A 232 27.15 -27.70 -8.21
N PHE A 233 27.29 -27.90 -6.90
CA PHE A 233 28.38 -28.68 -6.30
C PHE A 233 27.99 -30.11 -5.90
N GLU A 234 26.71 -30.50 -6.02
CA GLU A 234 26.32 -31.91 -5.91
C GLU A 234 26.54 -32.59 -7.27
N PRO A 235 27.60 -33.41 -7.44
CA PRO A 235 27.80 -34.16 -8.66
C PRO A 235 26.72 -35.25 -8.71
N SER A 236 26.02 -35.36 -9.83
CA SER A 236 25.14 -36.49 -10.12
C SER A 236 25.97 -37.77 -10.21
N GLY A 237 26.13 -38.43 -9.07
CA GLY A 237 26.62 -39.81 -8.96
C GLY A 237 25.57 -40.80 -9.43
#